data_AF-A0A6C0AVD9-F1
#
_entry.id   AF-A0A6C0AVD9-F1
#
_cell.length_a   1.000
_cell.length_b   1.000
_cell.length_c   1.000
_cell.angle_alpha   90.00
_cell.angle_beta   90.00
_cell.angle_gamma   90.00
#
_symmetry.space_group_name_H-M   'P 1'
#
loop_
_entity.id
_entity.type
_entity.pdbx_description
1 polymer ?
#
loop_
_entity_poly.entity_id
_entity_poly.type
_entity_poly.pdbx_seq_one_letter_code
_entity_poly.pdbx_strand_id
1 'polypeptide(L)'
;MYKIKFDTTKMVYEGEKIQGIQCKEALEKMNIKEFCYVNECIFLYKRTPKRTYKSLEMFCSQEIKEASLKRLIKRIKKAGIKGNGTVEVINVKTNEVFTCYDYRLVTKEDPEERIRKYKNTSSYTTTRLYKQ
;
A
#
# COMPACT_ATOMS: atom_id res chain seq x y z
N MET A 1 15.27 1.32 -1.62
CA MET A 1 14.01 1.92 -1.15
C MET A 1 12.86 1.09 -1.72
N TYR A 2 11.92 0.74 -0.86
CA TYR A 2 10.82 -0.15 -1.18
C TYR A 2 9.52 0.55 -0.85
N LYS A 3 8.42 0.17 -1.48
CA LYS A 3 7.10 0.61 -1.07
C LYS A 3 6.21 -0.59 -0.78
N ILE A 4 5.40 -0.47 0.26
CA ILE A 4 4.34 -1.42 0.58
C ILE A 4 3.04 -0.78 0.11
N LYS A 5 2.40 -1.41 -0.87
CA LYS A 5 1.17 -0.91 -1.48
C LYS A 5 0.00 -1.77 -1.03
N PHE A 6 -0.94 -1.17 -0.31
CA PHE A 6 -2.22 -1.78 0.05
C PHE A 6 -3.26 -1.34 -0.96
N ASP A 7 -3.55 -2.20 -1.94
CA ASP A 7 -4.65 -1.99 -2.87
C ASP A 7 -5.94 -2.50 -2.26
N THR A 8 -6.94 -1.64 -2.11
CA THR A 8 -8.26 -2.08 -1.65
C THR A 8 -9.38 -1.28 -2.31
N THR A 9 -10.50 -1.96 -2.55
CA THR A 9 -11.72 -1.34 -3.11
C THR A 9 -12.49 -0.51 -2.08
N LYS A 10 -12.21 -0.71 -0.79
CA LYS A 10 -12.81 0.05 0.32
C LYS A 10 -11.70 0.47 1.28
N MET A 11 -11.69 1.74 1.66
CA MET A 11 -10.85 2.27 2.73
C MET A 11 -11.75 3.01 3.68
N VAL A 12 -11.78 2.52 4.90
CA VAL A 12 -12.55 3.05 6.02
C VAL A 12 -11.54 3.42 7.11
N TYR A 13 -11.84 4.41 7.92
CA TYR A 13 -11.09 4.79 9.11
C TYR A 13 -12.10 5.17 10.18
N GLU A 14 -12.00 4.58 11.37
CA GLU A 14 -12.97 4.79 12.47
C GLU A 14 -14.46 4.61 12.08
N GLY A 15 -14.74 3.76 11.08
CA GLY A 15 -16.11 3.53 10.59
C GLY A 15 -16.54 4.43 9.43
N GLU A 16 -15.78 5.49 9.13
CA GLU A 16 -16.05 6.41 8.03
C GLU A 16 -15.21 6.11 6.79
N LYS A 17 -15.77 6.37 5.59
CA LYS A 17 -15.01 6.23 4.34
C LYS A 17 -13.93 7.30 4.28
N ILE A 18 -12.65 6.90 4.17
CA ILE A 18 -11.55 7.87 3.99
C ILE A 18 -11.78 8.65 2.69
N GLN A 19 -11.95 9.96 2.82
CA GLN A 19 -11.98 10.93 1.73
C GLN A 19 -10.61 11.63 1.59
N GLY A 20 -10.35 12.26 0.45
CA GLY A 20 -9.05 12.90 0.16
C GLY A 20 -8.57 13.87 1.25
N ILE A 21 -9.49 14.62 1.87
CA ILE A 21 -9.18 15.61 2.92
C ILE A 21 -8.82 14.94 4.25
N GLN A 22 -9.43 13.80 4.58
CA GLN A 22 -9.19 13.05 5.83
C GLN A 22 -7.93 12.17 5.79
N CYS A 23 -7.25 12.10 4.64
CA CYS A 23 -6.11 11.20 4.43
C CYS A 23 -4.96 11.47 5.37
N LYS A 24 -4.56 12.74 5.52
CA LYS A 24 -3.41 13.12 6.34
C LYS A 24 -3.67 12.82 7.83
N GLU A 25 -4.84 13.18 8.31
CA GLU A 25 -5.27 12.93 9.69
C GLU A 25 -5.35 11.42 9.99
N ALA A 26 -5.91 10.63 9.07
CA ALA A 26 -5.94 9.17 9.21
C ALA A 26 -4.53 8.58 9.28
N LEU A 27 -3.59 9.06 8.45
CA LEU A 27 -2.19 8.61 8.49
C LEU A 27 -1.49 8.95 9.81
N GLU A 28 -1.72 10.15 10.35
CA GLU A 28 -1.15 10.60 11.61
C GLU A 28 -1.70 9.80 12.79
N LYS A 29 -3.02 9.59 12.85
CA LYS A 29 -3.68 8.85 13.93
C LYS A 29 -3.49 7.34 13.89
N MET A 30 -3.21 6.75 12.72
CA MET A 30 -2.91 5.32 12.60
C MET A 30 -1.60 4.91 13.29
N ASN A 31 -0.82 5.86 13.83
CA ASN A 31 0.47 5.66 14.49
C ASN A 31 1.45 4.78 13.69
N ILE A 32 1.37 4.87 12.36
CA ILE A 32 2.21 4.10 11.42
C ILE A 32 3.69 4.52 11.56
N LYS A 33 3.97 5.70 12.13
CA LYS A 33 5.33 6.16 12.43
C LYS A 33 6.05 5.31 13.49
N GLU A 34 5.34 4.48 14.27
CA GLU A 34 5.99 3.48 15.15
C GLU A 34 6.77 2.42 14.37
N PHE A 35 6.53 2.28 13.07
CA PHE A 35 7.35 1.43 12.21
C PHE A 35 8.58 2.22 11.76
N CYS A 36 9.69 2.10 12.51
CA CYS A 36 10.93 2.88 12.34
C CYS A 36 11.57 2.83 10.92
N TYR A 37 11.02 2.02 10.02
CA TYR A 37 11.46 1.87 8.64
C TYR A 37 10.57 2.57 7.62
N VAL A 38 9.44 3.17 8.02
CA VAL A 38 8.52 3.89 7.13
C VAL A 38 8.91 5.37 7.12
N ASN A 39 9.39 5.84 5.97
CA ASN A 39 9.80 7.23 5.78
C ASN A 39 8.60 8.13 5.45
N GLU A 40 7.72 7.63 4.57
CA GLU A 40 6.60 8.40 4.03
C GLU A 40 5.40 7.47 3.79
N CYS A 41 4.20 8.02 3.89
CA CYS A 41 2.97 7.30 3.63
C CYS A 41 2.00 8.20 2.87
N ILE A 42 1.36 7.67 1.82
CA ILE A 42 0.42 8.42 0.99
C ILE A 42 -0.82 7.59 0.66
N PHE A 43 -1.96 8.25 0.56
CA PHE A 43 -3.16 7.67 -0.06
C PHE A 43 -3.25 8.11 -1.52
N LEU A 44 -3.44 7.16 -2.42
CA LEU A 44 -3.69 7.39 -3.83
C LEU A 44 -5.12 7.01 -4.19
N TYR A 45 -5.74 7.85 -5.01
CA TYR A 45 -7.10 7.67 -5.50
C TYR A 45 -7.07 7.69 -7.03
N LYS A 46 -7.37 6.55 -7.65
CA LYS A 46 -7.49 6.45 -9.11
C LYS A 46 -8.95 6.26 -9.47
N ARG A 47 -9.57 7.30 -10.03
CA ARG A 47 -10.93 7.23 -10.56
C ARG A 47 -10.90 6.64 -11.96
N THR A 48 -11.70 5.60 -12.20
CA THR A 48 -12.08 5.14 -13.54
C THR A 48 -13.58 5.35 -13.72
N PRO A 49 -14.11 5.30 -14.97
CA PRO A 49 -15.54 5.49 -15.20
C PRO A 49 -16.44 4.53 -14.40
N LYS A 50 -15.94 3.33 -14.10
CA LYS A 50 -16.70 2.28 -13.39
C LYS A 50 -16.46 2.25 -11.87
N ARG A 51 -15.30 2.70 -11.38
CA ARG A 51 -14.95 2.61 -9.96
C ARG A 51 -13.81 3.55 -9.57
N THR A 52 -13.75 3.89 -8.28
CA THR A 52 -12.57 4.53 -7.69
C THR A 52 -11.75 3.48 -6.98
N TYR A 53 -10.49 3.34 -7.39
CA TYR A 53 -9.50 2.53 -6.68
C TYR A 53 -8.82 3.39 -5.64
N LYS A 54 -8.63 2.83 -4.45
CA LYS A 54 -7.95 3.48 -3.35
C LYS A 54 -6.74 2.63 -2.98
N SER A 55 -5.58 3.24 -2.84
CA SER A 55 -4.39 2.54 -2.38
C SER A 55 -3.64 3.35 -1.34
N LEU A 56 -3.05 2.65 -0.38
CA LEU A 56 -2.17 3.22 0.64
C LEU A 56 -0.77 2.76 0.28
N GLU A 57 0.13 3.70 0.01
CA GLU A 57 1.53 3.40 -0.27
C GLU A 57 2.40 3.88 0.88
N MET A 58 3.20 2.97 1.43
CA MET A 58 4.16 3.23 2.51
C MET A 58 5.57 3.09 1.96
N PHE A 59 6.32 4.18 1.88
CA PHE A 59 7.71 4.18 1.43
C PHE A 59 8.64 3.85 2.60
N CYS A 60 9.46 2.82 2.40
CA CYS A 60 10.30 2.23 3.43
C CYS A 60 11.79 2.34 3.07
N SER A 61 12.61 2.70 4.06
CA SER A 61 14.07 2.79 3.93
C SER A 61 14.73 1.42 3.74
N GLN A 62 14.15 0.39 4.35
CA GLN A 62 14.63 -0.99 4.32
C GLN A 62 13.51 -1.97 3.96
N GLU A 63 13.90 -3.15 3.49
CA GLU A 63 12.96 -4.22 3.20
C GLU A 63 12.35 -4.79 4.48
N ILE A 64 11.05 -5.05 4.44
CA ILE A 64 10.28 -5.57 5.58
C ILE A 64 10.34 -7.10 5.61
N LYS A 65 10.72 -7.67 6.75
CA LYS A 65 10.64 -9.13 6.96
C LYS A 65 9.18 -9.58 6.93
N GLU A 66 8.92 -10.78 6.42
CA GLU A 66 7.57 -11.36 6.29
C GLU A 66 6.74 -11.30 7.59
N ALA A 67 7.31 -11.71 8.74
CA ALA A 67 6.60 -11.67 10.02
C ALA A 67 6.18 -10.23 10.42
N SER A 68 7.02 -9.25 10.13
CA SER A 68 6.73 -7.84 10.38
C SER A 68 5.67 -7.31 9.41
N LEU A 69 5.70 -7.73 8.14
CA LEU A 69 4.68 -7.40 7.15
C LEU A 69 3.31 -7.96 7.56
N LYS A 70 3.23 -9.22 7.98
CA LYS A 70 1.99 -9.82 8.49
C LYS A 70 1.43 -9.05 9.69
N ARG A 71 2.29 -8.61 10.62
CA ARG A 71 1.89 -7.76 11.76
C ARG A 71 1.40 -6.39 11.32
N LEU A 72 2.07 -5.76 10.35
CA LEU A 72 1.68 -4.48 9.77
C LEU A 72 0.29 -4.58 9.13
N ILE A 73 0.06 -5.59 8.29
CA ILE A 73 -1.23 -5.85 7.64
C ILE A 73 -2.34 -5.96 8.69
N LYS A 74 -2.12 -6.73 9.77
CA LYS A 74 -3.08 -6.88 10.86
C LYS A 74 -3.34 -5.57 11.61
N ARG A 75 -2.30 -4.76 11.89
CA ARG A 75 -2.43 -3.45 12.55
C ARG A 75 -3.23 -2.47 11.67
N ILE A 76 -2.91 -2.38 10.38
CA ILE A 76 -3.64 -1.53 9.41
C ILE A 76 -5.11 -1.95 9.31
N LYS A 77 -5.39 -3.26 9.31
CA LYS A 77 -6.76 -3.80 9.31
C LYS A 77 -7.52 -3.41 10.58
N LYS A 78 -6.87 -3.49 11.75
CA LYS A 78 -7.43 -3.05 13.05
C LYS A 78 -7.68 -1.54 13.08
N ALA A 79 -6.80 -0.75 12.45
CA ALA A 79 -6.92 0.70 12.38
C ALA A 79 -8.04 1.18 11.43
N GLY A 80 -8.75 0.27 10.78
CA GLY A 80 -9.98 0.57 10.06
C GLY A 80 -9.88 0.42 8.55
N ILE A 81 -8.68 0.31 7.97
CA ILE A 81 -8.53 0.05 6.54
C ILE A 81 -9.05 -1.36 6.27
N LYS A 82 -10.31 -1.44 5.86
CA LYS A 82 -11.01 -2.70 5.61
C LYS A 82 -11.29 -2.82 4.13
N GLY A 83 -10.97 -3.97 3.55
CA GLY A 83 -11.46 -4.33 2.23
C GLY A 83 -10.83 -5.61 1.70
N ASN A 84 -11.10 -5.85 0.42
CA ASN A 84 -10.60 -7.00 -0.31
C ASN A 84 -9.64 -6.48 -1.38
N GLY A 85 -8.42 -6.96 -1.33
CA GLY A 85 -7.39 -6.60 -2.29
C GLY A 85 -6.05 -7.18 -1.87
N THR A 86 -4.97 -6.58 -2.37
CA THR A 86 -3.63 -7.14 -2.28
C THR A 86 -2.67 -6.18 -1.61
N VAL A 87 -1.72 -6.75 -0.88
CA VAL A 87 -0.58 -6.02 -0.34
C VAL A 87 0.66 -6.43 -1.11
N GLU A 88 1.29 -5.47 -1.78
CA GLU A 88 2.45 -5.70 -2.64
C GLU A 88 3.68 -5.01 -2.03
N VAL A 89 4.80 -5.71 -1.94
CA VAL A 89 6.11 -5.12 -1.61
C VAL A 89 6.87 -4.91 -2.90
N ILE A 90 7.18 -3.66 -3.21
CA ILE A 90 7.64 -3.24 -4.54
C ILE A 90 8.97 -2.51 -4.42
N ASN A 91 9.94 -2.83 -5.27
CA ASN A 91 11.13 -2.02 -5.46
C ASN A 91 10.73 -0.68 -6.08
N VAL A 92 11.03 0.44 -5.43
CA VAL A 92 10.66 1.77 -5.97
C VAL A 92 11.44 2.09 -7.25
N LYS A 93 12.68 1.61 -7.39
CA LYS A 93 13.54 1.88 -8.55
C LYS A 93 13.18 1.00 -9.75
N THR A 94 13.02 -0.31 -9.55
CA THR A 94 12.76 -1.26 -10.65
C THR A 94 11.27 -1.52 -10.90
N ASN A 95 10.39 -1.10 -9.98
CA ASN A 95 8.97 -1.46 -9.93
C ASN A 95 8.69 -2.96 -9.90
N GLU A 96 9.69 -3.79 -9.57
CA GLU A 96 9.52 -5.22 -9.39
C GLU A 96 8.80 -5.51 -8.07
N VAL A 97 7.81 -6.40 -8.12
CA VAL A 97 7.10 -6.89 -6.94
C VAL A 97 7.92 -8.03 -6.35
N PHE A 98 8.46 -7.86 -5.15
CA PHE A 98 9.20 -8.91 -4.44
C PHE A 98 8.26 -9.97 -3.86
N THR A 99 7.13 -9.52 -3.32
CA THR A 99 6.15 -10.41 -2.72
C THR A 99 4.77 -9.75 -2.68
N CYS A 100 3.73 -10.56 -2.74
CA CYS A 100 2.34 -10.14 -2.57
C CYS A 100 1.63 -10.98 -1.51
N TYR A 101 0.59 -10.40 -0.92
CA TYR A 101 -0.28 -11.04 0.07
C TYR A 101 -1.74 -10.73 -0.23
N ASP A 102 -2.62 -11.72 -0.05
CA ASP A 102 -4.05 -11.47 0.08
C ASP A 102 -4.26 -10.67 1.38
N TYR A 103 -4.85 -9.48 1.27
CA TYR A 103 -5.04 -8.59 2.41
C TYR A 103 -6.04 -9.13 3.44
N ARG A 104 -7.03 -9.90 2.99
CA ARG A 104 -8.12 -10.42 3.81
C ARG A 104 -7.63 -11.54 4.72
N LEU A 105 -6.91 -12.49 4.13
CA LEU A 105 -6.42 -13.73 4.75
C LEU A 105 -5.01 -13.58 5.31
N VAL A 106 -4.25 -12.57 4.86
CA VAL A 106 -2.85 -12.36 5.24
C VAL A 106 -1.98 -13.57 4.84
N THR A 107 -2.32 -14.17 3.70
CA THR A 107 -1.62 -15.30 3.09
C THR A 107 -0.77 -14.80 1.93
N LYS A 108 0.43 -15.36 1.80
CA LYS A 108 1.35 -15.03 0.70
C LYS A 108 0.73 -15.54 -0.61
N GLU A 109 0.75 -14.70 -1.64
CA GLU A 109 0.36 -15.04 -3.00
C GLU A 109 1.60 -15.17 -3.89
N ASP A 110 1.46 -15.80 -5.06
CA ASP A 110 2.53 -15.89 -6.05
C ASP A 110 2.74 -14.54 -6.75
N PRO A 111 3.94 -13.94 -6.68
CA PRO A 111 4.22 -12.66 -7.33
C PRO A 111 4.40 -12.76 -8.86
N GLU A 112 4.62 -13.94 -9.45
CA GLU A 112 4.99 -14.07 -10.88
C GLU A 112 3.95 -13.48 -11.85
N GLU A 113 2.66 -13.73 -11.63
CA GLU A 113 1.59 -13.16 -12.46
C GLU A 113 1.56 -11.62 -12.38
N ARG A 114 1.93 -11.06 -11.23
CA ARG A 114 1.93 -9.62 -10.97
C ARG A 114 3.14 -8.94 -11.59
N ILE A 115 4.33 -9.55 -11.49
CA ILE A 115 5.57 -9.04 -12.09
C ILE A 115 5.40 -8.83 -13.60
N ARG A 116 4.75 -9.78 -14.30
CA ARG A 116 4.46 -9.68 -15.74
C ARG A 116 3.56 -8.48 -16.08
N LYS A 117 2.57 -8.19 -15.25
CA LYS A 117 1.63 -7.07 -15.43
C LYS A 117 2.29 -5.69 -15.23
N TYR A 118 3.23 -5.59 -14.30
CA TYR A 118 3.96 -4.35 -14.02
C TYR A 118 5.02 -4.01 -15.06
N LYS A 119 5.68 -5.01 -15.68
CA LYS A 119 6.55 -4.78 -16.85
C LYS A 119 5.82 -4.08 -18.02
N ASN A 120 4.49 -4.24 -18.10
CA ASN A 120 3.65 -3.62 -19.13
C ASN A 120 2.97 -2.31 -18.70
N THR A 121 3.17 -1.83 -17.47
CA THR A 121 2.58 -0.56 -16.97
C THR A 121 3.67 0.31 -16.35
N SER A 122 4.36 1.11 -17.18
CA SER A 122 5.42 2.02 -16.71
C SER A 122 4.88 3.11 -15.77
N SER A 123 5.16 2.93 -14.47
CA SER A 123 5.47 3.90 -13.41
C SER A 123 5.20 5.40 -13.66
N TYR A 124 3.93 5.82 -13.63
CA TYR A 124 3.61 7.25 -13.63
C TYR A 124 3.72 7.92 -12.24
N THR A 125 3.71 7.15 -11.14
CA THR A 125 3.64 7.73 -9.78
C THR A 125 5.00 7.86 -9.09
N THR A 126 5.92 6.91 -9.27
CA THR A 126 7.25 6.91 -8.62
C THR A 126 8.21 7.94 -9.22
N THR A 127 8.08 8.23 -10.52
CA THR A 127 8.90 9.25 -11.20
C THR A 127 8.61 10.66 -10.70
N ARG A 128 7.40 10.94 -10.21
CA ARG A 128 6.97 12.28 -9.77
C ARG A 128 7.40 12.64 -8.34
N LEU A 129 7.68 11.65 -7.50
CA LEU A 129 8.10 11.85 -6.09
C LEU A 129 9.62 11.92 -5.92
N TYR A 130 10.41 11.34 -6.83
CA TYR A 130 11.87 11.17 -6.66
C TYR A 130 12.73 11.80 -7.78
N LYS A 131 12.14 12.53 -8.73
CA LYS A 131 12.86 13.39 -9.69
C LYS A 131 12.59 14.88 -9.42
N GLN A 132 12.82 15.31 -8.18
CA GLN A 132 13.20 16.69 -7.91
C GLN A 132 14.72 16.75 -7.80
#